data_AF-A0A7X7K9L6-F1
#
_entry.id   AF-A0A7X7K9L6-F1
#
_cell.length_a   1.000
_cell.length_b   1.000
_cell.length_c   1.000
_cell.angle_alpha   90.00
_cell.angle_beta   90.00
_cell.angle_gamma   90.00
#
_symmetry.space_group_name_H-M   'P 1'
#
loop_
_entity.id
_entity.type
_entity.pdbx_description
1 polymer ?
#
loop_
_entity_poly.entity_id
_entity_poly.type
_entity_poly.pdbx_seq_one_letter_code
_entity_poly.pdbx_strand_id
1 'polypeptide(L)'
;MATMNVSLPDSLKSYVDEQVRGAGYGSSSEYVRELIRRDRERARLRELLIEGASSPVTDAVGPDYFEALRERVRSDRLRPGV
;
A
#
# COMPACT_ATOMS: atom_id res chain seq x y z
N MET A 1 22.27 -7.93 -8.59
CA MET A 1 21.17 -6.98 -8.87
C MET A 1 21.05 -6.84 -10.37
N ALA A 2 19.83 -6.74 -10.90
CA ALA A 2 19.62 -6.35 -12.29
C ALA A 2 19.78 -4.83 -12.43
N THR A 3 20.48 -4.39 -13.46
CA THR A 3 20.67 -2.97 -13.80
C THR A 3 19.65 -2.55 -14.84
N MET A 4 19.09 -1.34 -14.69
CA MET A 4 18.16 -0.73 -15.64
C MET A 4 18.64 0.68 -15.95
N ASN A 5 18.85 0.98 -17.23
CA ASN A 5 19.22 2.32 -17.69
C ASN A 5 17.98 3.06 -18.15
N VAL A 6 17.83 4.32 -17.75
CA VAL A 6 16.69 5.17 -18.10
C VAL A 6 17.23 6.53 -18.53
N SER A 7 16.90 6.95 -19.75
CA SER A 7 17.18 8.30 -20.22
C SER A 7 16.08 9.24 -19.76
N LEU A 8 16.47 10.36 -19.17
CA LEU A 8 15.56 11.39 -18.67
C LEU A 8 15.86 12.73 -19.37
N PRO A 9 14.84 13.53 -19.71
CA PRO A 9 15.05 14.94 -20.05
C PRO A 9 15.70 15.69 -18.88
N ASP A 10 16.42 16.77 -19.20
CA ASP A 10 17.17 17.57 -18.21
C ASP A 10 16.30 18.08 -17.07
N SER A 11 15.03 18.40 -17.34
CA SER A 11 14.05 18.82 -16.33
C SER A 11 13.79 17.72 -15.30
N LEU A 12 13.58 16.47 -15.75
CA LEU A 12 13.35 15.34 -14.86
C LEU A 12 14.62 14.95 -14.10
N LYS A 13 15.79 15.04 -14.75
CA LYS A 13 17.08 14.83 -14.07
C LYS A 13 17.26 15.83 -12.93
N SER A 14 17.03 17.12 -13.19
CA SER A 14 17.17 18.19 -12.20
C SER A 14 16.25 17.98 -11.01
N TYR A 15 15.00 17.59 -11.27
CA TYR A 15 14.05 17.23 -10.23
C TYR A 15 14.54 16.06 -9.37
N VAL A 16 15.04 14.98 -9.99
CA VAL A 16 15.60 13.84 -9.25
C VAL A 16 16.79 14.27 -8.38
N ASP A 17 17.68 15.10 -8.91
CA ASP A 17 18.84 15.60 -8.16
C ASP A 17 18.44 16.48 -6.95
N GLU A 18 17.35 17.24 -7.06
CA GLU A 18 16.76 17.96 -5.92
C GLU A 18 16.19 17.01 -4.87
N GLN A 19 15.49 15.95 -5.28
CA GLN A 19 14.97 14.96 -4.35
C GLN A 19 16.10 14.23 -3.61
N VAL A 20 17.17 13.87 -4.31
CA VAL A 20 18.35 13.26 -3.69
C VAL A 20 18.98 14.19 -2.65
N ARG A 21 19.16 15.48 -2.98
CA ARG A 21 19.75 16.46 -2.06
C ARG A 21 18.84 16.81 -0.87
N GLY A 22 17.53 16.94 -1.10
CA GLY A 22 16.59 17.51 -0.13
C GLY A 22 15.78 16.51 0.68
N ALA A 23 15.53 15.31 0.14
CA ALA A 23 14.66 14.31 0.75
C ALA A 23 15.40 13.10 1.34
N GLY A 24 16.74 13.18 1.44
CA GLY A 24 17.56 12.19 2.16
C GLY A 24 17.85 10.90 1.40
N TYR A 25 17.64 10.84 0.08
CA TYR A 25 18.06 9.68 -0.72
C TYR A 25 19.57 9.72 -0.98
N GLY A 26 20.25 8.58 -0.91
CA GLY A 26 21.69 8.46 -1.17
C GLY A 26 22.05 8.39 -2.66
N SER A 27 21.08 8.18 -3.56
CA SER A 27 21.30 8.16 -5.01
C SER A 27 20.03 8.33 -5.83
N SER A 28 20.16 8.70 -7.10
CA SER A 28 19.04 8.73 -8.06
C SER A 28 18.39 7.34 -8.22
N SER A 29 19.18 6.27 -8.20
CA SER A 29 18.65 4.89 -8.28
C SER A 29 17.86 4.49 -7.04
N GLU A 30 18.19 5.03 -5.86
CA GLU A 30 17.39 4.84 -4.65
C GLU A 30 16.04 5.56 -4.77
N TYR A 31 16.05 6.82 -5.19
CA TYR A 31 14.84 7.58 -5.41
C TYR A 31 13.89 6.90 -6.41
N VAL A 32 14.42 6.45 -7.55
CA VAL A 32 13.62 5.74 -8.58
C VAL A 32 13.07 4.42 -8.04
N ARG A 33 13.85 3.65 -7.28
CA ARG A 33 13.34 2.40 -6.65
C ARG A 33 12.19 2.69 -5.70
N GLU A 34 12.27 3.77 -4.94
CA GLU A 34 11.20 4.16 -4.03
C GLU A 34 9.94 4.61 -4.78
N LEU A 35 10.09 5.37 -5.88
CA LEU A 35 8.97 5.71 -6.75
C LEU A 35 8.26 4.47 -7.30
N ILE A 36 9.01 3.45 -7.73
CA ILE A 36 8.44 2.19 -8.22
C ILE A 36 7.67 1.46 -7.12
N ARG A 37 8.17 1.45 -5.87
CA ARG A 37 7.45 0.83 -4.75
C ARG A 37 6.13 1.53 -4.47
N ARG A 38 6.14 2.86 -4.41
CA ARG A 38 4.93 3.68 -4.21
C ARG A 38 3.95 3.48 -5.35
N ASP A 39 4.42 3.39 -6.58
CA ASP A 39 3.57 3.11 -7.73
C ASP A 39 2.87 1.76 -7.62
N ARG A 40 3.62 0.71 -7.27
CA ARG A 40 3.08 -0.63 -7.02
C ARG A 40 2.08 -0.64 -5.88
N GLU A 41 2.33 0.10 -4.81
CA GLU A 41 1.40 0.21 -3.67
C GLU A 41 0.10 0.90 -4.08
N ARG A 42 0.17 1.99 -4.84
CA ARG A 42 -1.02 2.67 -5.38
C ARG A 42 -1.82 1.76 -6.31
N ALA A 43 -1.15 1.01 -7.19
CA ALA A 43 -1.80 0.05 -8.06
C ALA A 43 -2.53 -1.03 -7.25
N ARG A 44 -1.88 -1.60 -6.24
CA ARG A 44 -2.48 -2.60 -5.34
C ARG A 44 -3.68 -2.03 -4.57
N LEU A 45 -3.58 -0.82 -4.04
CA LEU A 45 -4.69 -0.17 -3.34
C LEU A 45 -5.88 0.03 -4.29
N ARG A 46 -5.61 0.47 -5.52
CA ARG A 46 -6.66 0.63 -6.55
C ARG A 46 -7.36 -0.69 -6.85
N GLU A 47 -6.61 -1.80 -6.96
CA GLU A 47 -7.19 -3.13 -7.16
C GLU A 47 -8.11 -3.52 -5.99
N LEU A 48 -7.67 -3.34 -4.75
CA LEU A 48 -8.48 -3.64 -3.56
C LEU A 48 -9.77 -2.78 -3.48
N LEU A 49 -9.68 -1.51 -3.88
CA LEU A 49 -10.87 -0.64 -3.93
C LEU A 49 -11.88 -1.10 -4.99
N ILE A 50 -11.41 -1.55 -6.15
CA ILE A 50 -12.27 -2.10 -7.21
C ILE A 50 -12.90 -3.42 -6.74
N GLU A 51 -12.11 -4.29 -6.10
CA GLU A 51 -12.61 -5.54 -5.51
C GLU A 51 -13.71 -5.26 -4.48
N GLY A 52 -13.46 -4.34 -3.55
CA GLY A 52 -14.44 -3.92 -2.54
C GLY A 52 -15.71 -3.31 -3.17
N ALA A 53 -15.55 -2.44 -4.17
CA ALA A 53 -16.68 -1.82 -4.87
C ALA A 53 -17.51 -2.83 -5.69
N SER A 54 -16.87 -3.92 -6.14
CA SER A 54 -17.52 -5.00 -6.89
C SER A 54 -18.09 -6.10 -5.98
N SER A 55 -17.82 -6.03 -4.67
CA SER A 55 -18.34 -6.98 -3.69
C SER A 55 -19.84 -6.76 -3.43
N PRO A 56 -20.58 -7.80 -3.02
CA PRO A 56 -21.98 -7.63 -2.63
C PRO A 56 -22.13 -6.62 -1.51
N VAL A 57 -23.15 -5.76 -1.61
CA VAL A 57 -23.51 -4.85 -0.53
C VAL A 57 -23.94 -5.67 0.68
N THR A 58 -23.41 -5.32 1.85
CA THR A 58 -23.79 -5.90 3.14
C THR A 58 -24.61 -4.89 3.93
N ASP A 59 -25.27 -5.35 4.99
CA ASP A 59 -25.96 -4.47 5.92
C ASP A 59 -24.98 -3.46 6.55
N ALA A 60 -25.52 -2.33 6.99
CA ALA A 60 -24.72 -1.28 7.61
C ALA A 60 -23.95 -1.83 8.82
N VAL A 61 -22.63 -1.66 8.80
CA VAL A 61 -21.74 -2.04 9.90
C VAL A 61 -21.95 -1.08 11.07
N GLY A 62 -22.73 -1.53 12.07
CA GLY A 62 -23.09 -0.75 13.27
C GLY A 62 -22.51 -1.30 14.58
N PRO A 63 -22.90 -0.72 15.73
CA PRO A 63 -22.45 -1.17 17.04
C PRO A 63 -22.70 -2.66 17.30
N ASP A 64 -23.88 -3.17 16.92
CA ASP A 64 -24.30 -4.56 17.10
C ASP A 64 -23.40 -5.54 16.34
N TYR A 65 -22.97 -5.16 15.13
CA TYR A 65 -21.99 -5.92 14.36
C TYR A 65 -20.69 -6.09 15.13
N PHE A 66 -20.18 -5.00 15.73
CA PHE A 66 -18.93 -5.06 16.49
C PHE A 66 -19.09 -5.78 17.83
N GLU A 67 -20.25 -5.71 18.47
CA GLU A 67 -20.56 -6.50 19.67
C GLU A 67 -20.53 -8.00 19.36
N ALA A 68 -21.30 -8.43 18.36
CA ALA A 68 -21.30 -9.81 17.89
C ALA A 68 -19.90 -10.29 17.46
N LEU A 69 -19.11 -9.42 16.81
CA LEU A 69 -17.74 -9.74 16.42
C LEU A 69 -16.84 -9.98 17.65
N ARG A 70 -16.93 -9.15 18.68
CA ARG A 70 -16.15 -9.32 19.92
C ARG A 70 -16.57 -10.58 20.68
N GLU A 71 -17.85 -10.86 20.76
CA GLU A 71 -18.37 -12.10 21.37
C GLU A 71 -17.85 -13.33 20.65
N ARG A 72 -17.85 -13.32 19.32
CA ARG A 72 -17.32 -14.42 18.50
C ARG A 72 -15.83 -14.63 18.77
N VAL A 73 -15.01 -13.58 18.74
CA VAL A 73 -13.56 -13.68 19.02
C VAL A 73 -13.27 -14.19 20.44
N ARG A 74 -14.07 -13.74 21.43
CA ARG A 74 -13.94 -14.22 22.82
C ARG A 74 -14.34 -15.70 22.95
N SER A 75 -15.41 -16.10 22.29
CA SER A 75 -15.90 -17.49 22.29
C SER A 75 -14.91 -18.44 21.59
N ASP A 76 -14.25 -17.96 20.53
CA ASP A 76 -13.24 -18.73 19.80
C ASP A 76 -11.95 -18.90 20.63
N ARG A 77 -11.55 -17.87 21.37
CA ARG A 77 -10.45 -17.97 22.37
C ARG A 77 -10.78 -18.88 23.56
N LEU A 78 -12.06 -19.09 23.85
CA LEU A 78 -12.54 -20.01 24.88
C LEU A 78 -12.69 -21.46 24.36
N ARG A 79 -12.37 -21.73 23.09
CA ARG A 79 -12.18 -23.07 22.53
C ARG A 79 -10.68 -23.37 22.36
N PRO A 80 -9.93 -23.74 23.42
CA PRO A 80 -8.59 -24.27 23.24
C PRO A 80 -8.69 -25.68 22.65
N GLY A 81 -8.26 -25.83 21.39
CA GLY A 81 -7.97 -27.13 20.78
C GLY A 81 -9.09 -27.73 19.92
N VAL A 82 -8.99 -27.50 18.62
CA VAL A 82 -8.95 -28.59 17.63
C VAL A 82 -7.61 -28.49 16.92
#